data_AF-A0A6P6XSW4-F1
#
_entry.id   AF-A0A6P6XSW4-F1
#
_cell.length_a   1.000
_cell.length_b   1.000
_cell.length_c   1.000
_cell.angle_alpha   90.00
_cell.angle_beta   90.00
_cell.angle_gamma   90.00
#
_symmetry.space_group_name_H-M   'P 1'
#
loop_
_entity.id
_entity.type
_entity.pdbx_description
1 polymer ?
#
loop_
_entity_poly.entity_id
_entity_poly.type
_entity_poly.pdbx_seq_one_letter_code
_entity_poly.pdbx_strand_id
1 'polypeptide(L)'
;ACGVSFGYLISCLCRNTDVALSFGPPLIMPFQLLGGFFLNTHSIPKFLRWTKWISWFYYGFDALAVNQWRNVEILDCVDISNSETIATTTTAASNLHSFNNDTHNLKPKQQQMCFETGQDVLHFLALGIQPEWLNFFGILSLMFLLRFIAYLTLLFIARNR
;
A
#
# COMPACT_ATOMS: atom_id res chain seq x y z
N ALA A 1 -6.76 -9.95 -12.33
CA ALA A 1 -7.26 -11.34 -12.32
C ALA A 1 -7.93 -11.74 -11.00
N CYS A 2 -7.31 -11.54 -9.84
CA CYS A 2 -7.88 -11.91 -8.53
C CYS A 2 -9.19 -11.16 -8.20
N GLY A 3 -9.25 -9.84 -8.41
CA GLY A 3 -10.47 -9.06 -8.17
C GLY A 3 -11.68 -9.53 -9.01
N VAL A 4 -11.46 -9.94 -10.26
CA VAL A 4 -12.52 -10.53 -11.11
C VAL A 4 -12.97 -11.88 -10.56
N SER A 5 -12.04 -12.71 -10.08
CA SER A 5 -12.36 -14.01 -9.49
C SER A 5 -13.11 -13.87 -8.16
N PHE A 6 -12.77 -12.84 -7.37
CA PHE A 6 -13.50 -12.48 -6.16
C PHE A 6 -14.91 -11.96 -6.47
N GLY A 7 -15.06 -11.10 -7.48
CA GLY A 7 -16.38 -10.67 -7.96
C GLY A 7 -17.24 -11.84 -8.44
N TYR A 8 -16.63 -12.77 -9.19
CA TYR A 8 -17.30 -14.00 -9.61
C TYR A 8 -17.78 -14.85 -8.43
N LEU A 9 -16.95 -15.01 -7.39
CA LEU A 9 -17.33 -15.70 -6.16
C LEU A 9 -18.55 -15.05 -5.49
N ILE A 10 -18.56 -13.71 -5.38
CA ILE A 10 -19.70 -12.98 -4.81
C ILE A 10 -20.96 -13.19 -5.66
N SER A 11 -20.83 -13.13 -7.00
CA SER A 11 -21.95 -13.39 -7.91
C SER A 11 -22.52 -14.81 -7.78
N CYS A 12 -21.68 -15.81 -7.49
CA CYS A 12 -22.14 -17.18 -7.23
C CYS A 12 -22.82 -17.34 -5.87
N LEU A 13 -22.41 -16.55 -4.86
CA LEU A 13 -22.99 -16.56 -3.51
C LEU A 13 -24.34 -15.84 -3.46
N CYS A 14 -24.47 -14.73 -4.19
CA CYS A 14 -25.66 -13.90 -4.17
C CYS A 14 -26.69 -14.36 -5.20
N ARG A 15 -27.95 -14.49 -4.79
CA ARG A 15 -29.05 -14.86 -5.69
C ARG A 15 -29.55 -13.69 -6.55
N ASN A 16 -29.28 -12.46 -6.11
CA ASN A 16 -29.68 -11.21 -6.76
C ASN A 16 -28.42 -10.35 -7.03
N THR A 17 -28.37 -9.67 -8.17
CA THR A 17 -27.23 -8.86 -8.60
C THR A 17 -27.10 -7.56 -7.80
N ASP A 18 -28.22 -6.95 -7.39
CA ASP A 18 -28.21 -5.66 -6.70
C ASP A 18 -27.61 -5.76 -5.28
N VAL A 19 -27.90 -6.87 -4.58
CA VAL A 19 -27.26 -7.16 -3.29
C VAL A 19 -25.78 -7.47 -3.47
N ALA A 20 -25.38 -8.20 -4.53
CA ALA A 20 -23.97 -8.48 -4.82
C ALA A 20 -23.14 -7.20 -5.01
N LEU A 21 -23.69 -6.24 -5.75
CA LEU A 21 -23.05 -4.94 -5.99
C LEU A 21 -22.92 -4.11 -4.71
N SER A 22 -23.91 -4.21 -3.82
CA SER A 22 -23.89 -3.51 -2.52
C SER A 22 -22.77 -4.00 -1.60
N PHE A 23 -22.39 -5.28 -1.69
CA PHE A 23 -21.29 -5.86 -0.90
C PHE A 23 -19.89 -5.55 -1.44
N GLY A 24 -19.76 -5.09 -2.68
CA GLY A 24 -18.45 -4.85 -3.31
C GLY A 24 -17.55 -3.91 -2.50
N PRO A 25 -17.95 -2.64 -2.30
CA PRO A 25 -17.12 -1.65 -1.60
C PRO A 25 -16.79 -2.02 -0.14
N PRO A 26 -17.76 -2.48 0.69
CA PRO A 26 -17.47 -2.87 2.08
C PRO A 26 -16.50 -4.05 2.20
N LEU A 27 -16.45 -4.95 1.21
CA LEU A 27 -15.52 -6.07 1.21
C LEU A 27 -14.12 -5.67 0.71
N ILE A 28 -14.03 -4.81 -0.30
CA ILE A 28 -12.74 -4.37 -0.86
C ILE A 28 -11.99 -3.45 0.12
N MET A 29 -12.69 -2.59 0.85
CA MET A 29 -12.08 -1.61 1.76
C MET A 29 -11.14 -2.24 2.81
N PRO A 30 -11.54 -3.26 3.59
CA PRO A 30 -10.64 -3.95 4.50
C PRO A 30 -9.44 -4.61 3.81
N PHE A 31 -9.62 -5.18 2.62
CA PHE A 31 -8.52 -5.79 1.86
C PHE A 31 -7.48 -4.77 1.42
N GLN A 32 -7.91 -3.56 1.07
CA GLN A 32 -7.01 -2.46 0.73
C GLN A 32 -6.31 -1.90 1.97
N LEU A 33 -7.04 -1.75 3.09
CA LEU A 33 -6.50 -1.24 4.34
C LEU A 33 -5.42 -2.17 4.93
N LEU A 34 -5.72 -3.47 4.99
CA LEU A 34 -4.80 -4.51 5.48
C LEU A 34 -3.75 -4.89 4.45
N GLY A 35 -3.91 -4.44 3.20
CA GLY A 35 -3.00 -4.68 2.09
C GLY A 35 -1.75 -3.78 2.07
N GLY A 36 -1.53 -2.98 3.12
CA GLY A 36 -0.35 -2.11 3.20
C GLY A 36 -0.49 -0.75 2.49
N PHE A 37 -1.65 -0.47 1.85
CA PHE A 37 -1.87 0.78 1.12
C PHE A 37 -2.05 1.99 2.03
N PHE A 38 -2.82 1.84 3.12
CA PHE A 38 -3.12 2.94 4.05
C PHE A 38 -2.31 2.89 5.36
N LEU A 39 -1.93 1.69 5.80
CA LEU A 39 -1.15 1.48 7.02
C LEU A 39 0.08 0.66 6.71
N ASN A 40 1.21 1.08 7.29
CA ASN A 40 2.44 0.32 7.26
C ASN A 40 2.21 -1.08 7.87
N THR A 41 2.65 -2.11 7.16
CA THR A 41 2.56 -3.52 7.56
C THR A 41 3.18 -3.82 8.94
N HIS A 42 4.18 -3.04 9.37
CA HIS A 42 4.79 -3.18 10.70
C HIS A 42 3.91 -2.68 11.86
N SER A 43 3.05 -1.69 11.60
CA SER A 43 2.14 -1.14 12.60
C SER A 43 0.90 -2.02 12.83
N ILE A 44 0.71 -3.05 12.00
CA ILE A 44 -0.41 -4.00 12.12
C ILE A 44 -0.14 -4.96 13.29
N PRO A 45 -1.11 -5.14 14.22
CA PRO A 45 -0.92 -6.03 15.35
C PRO A 45 -0.72 -7.49 14.90
N LYS A 46 0.05 -8.27 15.68
CA LYS A 46 0.51 -9.63 15.32
C LYS A 46 -0.63 -10.56 14.88
N PHE A 47 -1.81 -10.43 15.48
CA PHE A 47 -2.98 -11.25 15.17
C PHE A 47 -3.62 -10.93 13.81
N LEU A 48 -3.44 -9.74 13.24
CA LEU A 48 -3.90 -9.40 11.89
C LEU A 48 -2.81 -9.59 10.83
N ARG A 49 -1.57 -9.91 11.22
CA ARG A 49 -0.46 -10.04 10.26
C ARG A 49 -0.70 -11.13 9.22
N TRP A 50 -1.48 -12.16 9.52
CA TRP A 50 -1.76 -13.25 8.58
C TRP A 50 -2.69 -12.79 7.43
N THR A 51 -3.57 -11.82 7.66
CA THR A 51 -4.54 -11.36 6.65
C THR A 51 -3.84 -10.67 5.48
N LYS A 52 -2.63 -10.14 5.67
CA LYS A 52 -1.83 -9.57 4.57
C LYS A 52 -1.60 -10.60 3.46
N TRP A 53 -1.39 -11.88 3.83
CA TRP A 53 -1.10 -12.96 2.87
C TRP A 53 -2.34 -13.44 2.12
N ILE A 54 -3.55 -13.12 2.62
CA ILE A 54 -4.80 -13.46 1.94
C ILE A 54 -5.25 -12.36 0.98
N SER A 55 -4.74 -11.14 1.16
CA SER A 55 -5.11 -9.98 0.34
C SER A 55 -4.26 -9.92 -0.93
N TRP A 56 -4.90 -10.03 -2.10
CA TRP A 56 -4.20 -9.80 -3.37
C TRP A 56 -3.72 -8.36 -3.53
N PHE A 57 -4.30 -7.40 -2.80
CA PHE A 57 -3.86 -6.01 -2.81
C PHE A 57 -2.45 -5.87 -2.22
N TYR A 58 -2.10 -6.66 -1.20
CA TYR A 58 -0.76 -6.62 -0.61
C TYR A 58 0.32 -6.99 -1.63
N TYR A 59 0.18 -8.15 -2.27
CA TYR A 59 1.14 -8.61 -3.27
C TYR A 59 1.24 -7.66 -4.47
N GLY A 60 0.13 -7.06 -4.89
CA GLY A 60 0.12 -6.08 -5.97
C GLY A 60 0.79 -4.75 -5.59
N PHE A 61 0.50 -4.23 -4.40
CA PHE A 61 1.07 -2.98 -3.92
C PHE A 61 2.57 -3.11 -3.64
N ASP A 62 3.00 -4.22 -3.04
CA ASP A 62 4.41 -4.52 -2.79
C ASP A 62 5.20 -4.58 -4.10
N ALA A 63 4.69 -5.31 -5.11
CA ALA A 63 5.32 -5.37 -6.44
C ALA A 63 5.40 -4.00 -7.14
N LEU A 64 4.34 -3.18 -7.05
CA LEU A 64 4.32 -1.84 -7.63
C LEU A 64 5.30 -0.89 -6.93
N ALA A 65 5.35 -0.93 -5.60
CA ALA A 65 6.26 -0.11 -4.82
C ALA A 65 7.72 -0.46 -5.14
N VAL A 66 8.05 -1.75 -5.19
CA VAL A 66 9.40 -2.19 -5.57
C VAL A 66 9.72 -1.74 -7.00
N ASN A 67 8.82 -1.93 -7.95
CA ASN A 67 9.04 -1.47 -9.33
C ASN A 67 9.28 0.05 -9.43
N GLN A 68 8.57 0.85 -8.64
CA GLN A 68 8.69 2.31 -8.67
C GLN A 68 9.99 2.82 -8.05
N TRP A 69 10.39 2.25 -6.92
CA TRP A 69 11.43 2.84 -6.05
C TRP A 69 12.77 2.10 -6.07
N ARG A 70 12.83 0.88 -6.63
CA ARG A 70 14.05 0.05 -6.64
C ARG A 70 15.27 0.73 -7.25
N ASN A 71 15.05 1.58 -8.27
CA ASN A 71 16.12 2.26 -9.02
C ASN A 71 16.17 3.77 -8.74
N VAL A 72 15.55 4.24 -7.66
CA VAL A 72 15.57 5.66 -7.27
C VAL A 72 16.66 5.86 -6.23
N GLU A 73 17.79 6.42 -6.64
CA GLU A 73 18.97 6.59 -5.80
C GLU A 73 19.03 7.95 -5.09
N ILE A 74 18.38 8.98 -5.65
CA ILE A 74 18.44 10.35 -5.12
C ILE A 74 17.02 10.94 -5.13
N LEU A 75 16.61 11.46 -3.98
CA LEU A 75 15.38 12.20 -3.78
C LEU A 75 15.72 13.57 -3.19
N ASP A 76 15.26 14.63 -3.85
CA ASP A 76 15.53 15.99 -3.40
C ASP A 76 14.68 16.32 -2.15
N CYS A 77 15.34 16.43 -1.01
CA CYS A 77 14.72 16.94 0.21
C CYS A 77 14.90 18.44 0.31
N VAL A 78 13.78 19.18 0.25
CA VAL A 78 13.77 20.61 0.54
C VAL A 78 13.49 20.81 2.03
N ASP A 79 14.50 21.24 2.77
CA ASP A 79 14.33 21.68 4.16
C ASP A 79 13.65 23.06 4.20
N ILE A 80 12.39 23.10 4.64
CA ILE A 80 11.63 24.33 4.85
C ILE A 80 11.96 24.88 6.25
N SER A 81 13.24 25.01 6.61
CA SER A 81 13.61 25.61 7.90
C SER A 81 13.97 27.10 7.79
N ASN A 82 14.00 27.68 6.58
CA ASN A 82 14.39 29.08 6.37
C ASN A 82 13.43 29.89 5.47
N SER A 83 12.13 29.55 5.42
CA SER A 83 11.14 30.35 4.67
C SER A 83 10.42 31.38 5.56
N GLU A 84 11.18 32.27 6.19
CA GLU A 84 10.71 33.63 6.45
C GLU A 84 11.51 34.59 5.56
N THR A 85 11.25 34.56 4.26
CA THR A 85 11.38 35.68 3.28
C THR A 85 11.10 35.19 1.86
N ILE A 86 9.92 34.61 1.64
CA ILE A 86 9.35 34.52 0.28
C ILE A 86 7.96 35.17 0.30
N ALA A 87 7.95 36.44 0.68
CA ALA A 87 7.02 37.41 0.15
C ALA A 87 7.86 38.43 -0.59
N THR A 88 7.60 38.62 -1.88
CA THR A 88 8.25 39.55 -2.82
C THR A 88 9.68 39.23 -3.24
N THR A 89 9.85 38.37 -4.25
CA THR A 89 10.32 38.78 -5.59
C THR A 89 10.50 37.54 -6.47
N THR A 90 10.04 37.68 -7.70
CA THR A 90 10.01 36.66 -8.76
C THR A 90 11.40 36.11 -9.12
N THR A 91 11.43 34.80 -9.38
CA THR A 91 12.47 33.98 -10.05
C THR A 91 13.76 33.73 -9.25
N ALA A 92 13.70 32.74 -8.33
CA ALA A 92 14.60 32.55 -7.19
C ALA A 92 15.99 31.93 -7.52
N ALA A 93 17.02 32.71 -7.19
CA ALA A 93 18.46 32.46 -7.12
C ALA A 93 18.84 31.52 -5.94
N SER A 94 19.76 30.56 -6.07
CA SER A 94 21.24 30.65 -6.05
C SER A 94 21.87 31.16 -4.73
N ASN A 95 22.76 30.35 -4.15
CA ASN A 95 23.83 30.64 -3.18
C ASN A 95 23.47 31.39 -1.88
N LEU A 96 23.61 30.72 -0.71
CA LEU A 96 23.85 31.45 0.55
C LEU A 96 24.77 30.68 1.51
N HIS A 97 25.83 31.39 1.90
CA HIS A 97 26.92 31.01 2.79
C HIS A 97 26.55 31.25 4.28
N SER A 98 26.62 30.19 5.10
CA SER A 98 26.81 30.09 6.57
C SER A 98 25.96 30.94 7.54
N PHE A 99 25.27 30.27 8.48
CA PHE A 99 25.02 30.80 9.83
C PHE A 99 24.98 29.69 10.91
N ASN A 100 25.27 30.08 12.15
CA ASN A 100 26.12 29.44 13.17
C ASN A 100 25.36 28.66 14.27
N ASN A 101 26.13 27.92 15.10
CA ASN A 101 25.72 27.19 16.31
C ASN A 101 24.82 28.00 17.28
N ASP A 102 23.79 27.37 17.88
CA ASP A 102 23.65 27.20 19.34
C ASP A 102 22.39 26.40 19.75
N THR A 103 22.56 25.67 20.85
CA THR A 103 21.68 24.67 21.48
C THR A 103 20.42 25.22 22.17
N HIS A 104 19.42 24.33 22.29
CA HIS A 104 18.22 24.41 23.13
C HIS A 104 17.10 25.38 22.70
N ASN A 105 16.23 24.90 21.81
CA ASN A 105 14.79 25.15 21.89
C ASN A 105 14.01 23.94 21.35
N LEU A 106 13.36 23.23 22.26
CA LEU A 106 12.53 22.06 21.98
C LEU A 106 11.10 22.55 21.71
N LYS A 107 10.65 22.53 20.45
CA LYS A 107 9.23 22.47 20.06
C LYS A 107 9.10 21.84 18.67
N PRO A 108 8.01 21.08 18.46
CA PRO A 108 8.06 19.73 17.94
C PRO A 108 8.62 19.75 16.53
N LYS A 109 9.63 18.92 16.28
CA LYS A 109 10.00 18.49 14.95
C LYS A 109 8.73 17.86 14.36
N GLN A 110 7.93 18.65 13.65
CA GLN A 110 6.96 18.08 12.73
C GLN A 110 7.84 17.24 11.83
N GLN A 111 7.76 15.92 12.03
CA GLN A 111 8.72 14.95 11.53
C GLN A 111 8.69 15.06 10.00
N GLN A 112 9.50 15.96 9.45
CA GLN A 112 9.62 16.11 8.01
C GLN A 112 10.38 14.86 7.60
N MET A 113 9.59 13.87 7.16
CA MET A 113 10.10 12.61 6.65
C MET A 113 10.72 12.92 5.28
N CYS A 114 11.98 13.34 5.32
CA CYS A 114 12.83 13.39 4.16
C CYS A 114 13.34 11.97 3.90
N PHE A 115 13.24 11.52 2.65
CA PHE A 115 13.85 10.30 2.16
C PHE A 115 14.96 10.70 1.20
N GLU A 116 16.15 10.13 1.37
CA GLU A 116 17.27 10.38 0.46
C GLU A 116 17.25 9.38 -0.71
N THR A 117 16.75 8.16 -0.47
CA THR A 117 16.69 7.10 -1.48
C THR A 117 15.30 6.45 -1.55
N GLY A 118 14.98 5.83 -2.70
CA GLY A 118 13.76 5.03 -2.85
C GLY A 118 13.73 3.80 -1.94
N GLN A 119 14.89 3.30 -1.52
CA GLN A 119 14.99 2.20 -0.56
C GLN A 119 14.49 2.62 0.83
N ASP A 120 14.72 3.87 1.23
CA ASP A 120 14.23 4.39 2.51
C ASP A 120 12.70 4.47 2.53
N VAL A 121 12.10 4.81 1.38
CA VAL A 121 10.64 4.80 1.19
C VAL A 121 10.10 3.38 1.35
N LEU A 122 10.73 2.39 0.73
CA LEU A 122 10.34 0.98 0.85
C LEU A 122 10.44 0.48 2.29
N HIS A 123 11.53 0.82 2.97
CA HIS A 123 11.76 0.43 4.35
C HIS A 123 10.72 1.07 5.29
N PHE A 124 10.40 2.36 5.07
CA PHE A 124 9.34 3.03 5.82
C PHE A 124 7.95 2.46 5.56
N LEU A 125 7.67 1.97 4.34
CA LEU A 125 6.38 1.35 4.02
C LEU A 125 6.32 -0.15 4.40
N ALA A 126 7.45 -0.75 4.82
CA ALA A 126 7.61 -2.19 5.06
C ALA A 126 7.32 -3.06 3.83
N LEU A 127 7.76 -2.57 2.67
CA LEU A 127 7.60 -3.21 1.36
C LEU A 127 8.96 -3.64 0.82
N GLY A 128 8.98 -4.62 -0.09
CA GLY A 128 10.20 -5.12 -0.73
C GLY A 128 11.09 -6.01 0.14
N ILE A 129 10.65 -6.36 1.35
CA ILE A 129 11.38 -7.27 2.27
C ILE A 129 11.31 -8.72 1.77
N GLN A 130 10.25 -9.06 1.03
CA GLN A 130 10.03 -10.39 0.49
C GLN A 130 10.57 -10.51 -0.94
N PRO A 131 10.93 -11.73 -1.38
CA PRO A 131 11.33 -11.93 -2.76
C PRO A 131 10.17 -11.61 -3.71
N GLU A 132 10.45 -10.85 -4.76
CA GLU A 132 9.43 -10.40 -5.72
C GLU A 132 8.67 -11.56 -6.38
N TRP A 133 9.31 -12.73 -6.53
CA TRP A 133 8.63 -13.92 -7.07
C TRP A 133 7.43 -14.31 -6.22
N LEU A 134 7.53 -14.16 -4.89
CA LEU A 134 6.52 -14.63 -3.96
C LEU A 134 5.22 -13.83 -4.13
N ASN A 135 5.30 -12.57 -4.57
CA ASN A 135 4.13 -11.78 -4.95
C ASN A 135 3.43 -12.39 -6.18
N PHE A 136 4.17 -12.76 -7.22
CA PHE A 136 3.59 -13.36 -8.43
C PHE A 136 2.95 -14.73 -8.15
N PHE A 137 3.67 -15.61 -7.46
CA PHE A 137 3.14 -16.93 -7.12
C PHE A 137 1.99 -16.85 -6.09
N GLY A 138 2.04 -15.89 -5.17
CA GLY A 138 0.94 -15.63 -4.23
C GLY A 138 -0.34 -15.22 -4.93
N ILE A 139 -0.25 -14.28 -5.88
CA ILE A 139 -1.39 -13.85 -6.72
C ILE A 139 -1.92 -15.01 -7.56
N LEU A 140 -1.03 -15.79 -8.18
CA LEU A 140 -1.42 -16.92 -9.02
C LEU A 140 -2.12 -18.00 -8.20
N SER A 141 -1.56 -18.37 -7.05
CA SER A 141 -2.14 -19.32 -6.10
C SER A 141 -3.52 -18.86 -5.64
N LEU A 142 -3.65 -17.58 -5.25
CA LEU A 142 -4.92 -17.03 -4.79
C LEU A 142 -5.97 -17.00 -5.91
N MET A 143 -5.57 -16.73 -7.17
CA MET A 143 -6.48 -16.77 -8.32
C MET A 143 -7.08 -18.16 -8.50
N PHE A 144 -6.25 -19.21 -8.47
CA PHE A 144 -6.74 -20.59 -8.58
C PHE A 144 -7.62 -20.97 -7.38
N LEU A 145 -7.23 -20.57 -6.17
CA LEU A 145 -7.99 -20.82 -4.95
C LEU A 145 -9.37 -20.16 -4.99
N LEU A 146 -9.47 -18.88 -5.37
CA LEU A 146 -10.76 -18.17 -5.46
C LEU A 146 -11.69 -18.80 -6.49
N ARG A 147 -11.17 -19.25 -7.63
CA ARG A 147 -11.97 -19.95 -8.65
C ARG A 147 -12.39 -21.35 -8.20
N PHE A 148 -11.51 -22.07 -7.52
CA PHE A 148 -11.83 -23.36 -6.93
C PHE A 148 -12.96 -23.22 -5.89
N ILE A 149 -12.88 -22.22 -5.01
CA ILE A 149 -13.93 -21.92 -4.03
C ILE A 149 -15.24 -21.57 -4.74
N ALA A 150 -15.22 -20.71 -5.77
CA ALA A 150 -16.44 -20.35 -6.49
C ALA A 150 -17.11 -21.58 -7.15
N TYR A 151 -16.32 -22.49 -7.72
CA TYR A 151 -16.82 -23.75 -8.25
C TYR A 151 -17.44 -24.63 -7.15
N LEU A 152 -16.78 -24.77 -6.00
CA LEU A 152 -17.33 -25.51 -4.86
C LEU A 152 -18.62 -24.88 -4.32
N THR A 153 -18.71 -23.55 -4.26
CA THR A 153 -19.92 -22.84 -3.85
C THR A 153 -21.09 -23.16 -4.78
N LEU A 154 -20.87 -23.13 -6.10
CA LEU A 154 -21.89 -23.52 -7.06
C LEU A 154 -22.32 -24.97 -6.89
N LEU A 155 -21.37 -25.90 -6.71
CA LEU A 155 -21.69 -27.30 -6.47
C LEU A 155 -22.47 -27.50 -5.18
N PHE A 156 -22.12 -26.80 -4.11
CA PHE A 156 -22.81 -26.90 -2.83
C PHE A 156 -24.25 -26.38 -2.95
N ILE A 157 -24.46 -25.24 -3.61
CA ILE A 157 -25.79 -24.68 -3.85
C ILE A 157 -26.60 -25.60 -4.78
N ALA A 158 -25.98 -26.18 -5.80
CA ALA A 158 -26.65 -27.11 -6.72
C ALA A 158 -27.02 -28.44 -6.04
N ARG A 159 -26.22 -28.93 -5.09
CA ARG A 159 -26.50 -30.15 -4.34
C ARG A 159 -27.59 -29.95 -3.27
N ASN A 160 -27.72 -28.74 -2.75
CA ASN A 160 -28.65 -28.40 -1.65
C ASN A 160 -29.96 -27.76 -2.14
N ARG A 161 -30.15 -27.66 -3.45
CA ARG A 161 -31.43 -27.41 -4.12
C ARG A 161 -31.99 -28.71 -4.66
#